data_AF-A0AAJ5P3F1-F1
#
_entry.id   AF-A0AAJ5P3F1-F1
#
_cell.length_a   1.000
_cell.length_b   1.000
_cell.length_c   1.000
_cell.angle_alpha   90.00
_cell.angle_beta   90.00
_cell.angle_gamma   90.00
#
_symmetry.space_group_name_H-M   'P 1'
#
loop_
_entity.id
_entity.type
_entity.pdbx_description
1 polymer ?
#
loop_
_entity_poly.entity_id
_entity_poly.type
_entity_poly.pdbx_seq_one_letter_code
_entity_poly.pdbx_strand_id
1 'polypeptide(L)'
;MDNAIWHKSSTLKIPTNIGFAFIPPYTPEMNPIEQVWKEIRKRGFKNKAFRTLEDVMNQLQDVIQGLEKEVIKSIVNRRWTRMLFESR
;
A
#
# COMPACT_ATOMS: atom_id res chain seq x y z
N MET A 1 2.79 8.37 1.19
CA MET A 1 1.44 8.52 1.79
C MET A 1 0.65 9.46 0.91
N ASP A 2 -0.65 9.20 0.75
CA ASP A 2 -1.52 10.13 0.04
C ASP A 2 -1.83 11.37 0.91
N ASN A 3 -2.61 12.30 0.36
CA ASN A 3 -2.92 13.57 1.01
C ASN A 3 -4.22 13.56 1.82
N ALA A 4 -4.71 12.41 2.25
CA ALA A 4 -5.92 12.35 3.09
C ALA A 4 -5.75 13.17 4.39
N ILE A 5 -6.83 13.79 4.85
CA ILE A 5 -6.80 14.79 5.95
C ILE A 5 -6.23 14.18 7.24
N TRP A 6 -6.57 12.93 7.55
CA TRP A 6 -6.06 12.24 8.75
C TRP A 6 -4.55 12.00 8.73
N HIS A 7 -3.91 11.96 7.56
CA HIS A 7 -2.45 11.84 7.43
C HIS A 7 -1.71 13.16 7.72
N LYS A 8 -2.42 14.29 7.73
CA LYS A 8 -1.88 15.63 8.02
C LYS A 8 -2.44 16.23 9.31
N SER A 9 -3.18 15.44 10.09
CA SER A 9 -3.79 15.91 11.33
C SER A 9 -2.72 16.40 12.31
N SER A 10 -2.92 17.57 12.90
CA SER A 10 -2.06 18.08 13.98
C SER A 10 -2.16 17.25 15.26
N THR A 11 -3.20 16.42 15.39
CA THR A 11 -3.37 15.52 16.54
C THR A 11 -2.61 14.20 16.38
N LEU A 12 -2.03 13.93 15.21
CA LEU A 12 -1.26 12.71 14.95
C LEU A 12 0.11 12.80 15.66
N LYS A 13 0.32 11.92 16.65
CA LYS A 13 1.62 11.82 17.35
C LYS A 13 2.59 10.99 16.51
N ILE A 14 3.63 11.64 15.98
CA ILE A 14 4.64 10.99 15.15
C ILE A 14 5.86 10.65 16.03
N PRO A 15 6.29 9.37 16.08
CA PRO A 15 7.53 8.98 16.74
C PRO A 15 8.75 9.68 16.14
N THR A 16 9.78 9.95 16.95
CA THR A 16 10.99 10.69 16.52
C THR A 16 11.79 9.98 15.43
N ASN A 17 11.60 8.67 15.25
CA ASN A 17 12.28 7.85 14.26
C ASN A 17 11.47 7.61 12.97
N ILE A 18 10.33 8.29 12.78
CA ILE A 18 9.46 8.12 11.62
C ILE A 18 9.30 9.45 10.87
N GLY A 19 9.63 9.44 9.58
CA GLY A 19 9.38 10.56 8.66
C GLY A 19 8.25 10.24 7.68
N PHE A 20 7.47 11.25 7.30
CA PHE A 20 6.43 11.10 6.28
C PHE A 20 6.90 11.62 4.92
N ALA A 21 6.71 10.80 3.88
CA ALA A 21 6.85 11.18 2.48
C ALA A 21 5.46 11.23 1.83
N PHE A 22 5.05 12.43 1.41
CA PHE A 22 3.80 12.66 0.71
C PHE A 22 4.02 12.63 -0.80
N ILE A 23 3.12 11.95 -1.51
CA ILE A 23 3.07 12.02 -2.97
C ILE A 23 2.31 13.28 -3.41
N PRO A 24 2.47 13.76 -4.66
CA PRO A 24 1.66 14.85 -5.19
C PRO A 24 0.15 14.55 -5.11
N PRO A 25 -0.72 15.56 -4.96
CA PRO A 25 -2.16 15.36 -4.99
C PRO A 25 -2.62 14.67 -6.29
N TYR A 26 -3.66 13.84 -6.19
CA TYR A 26 -4.29 13.17 -7.35
C TYR A 26 -3.36 12.28 -8.19
N THR A 27 -2.29 11.71 -7.60
CA THR A 27 -1.35 10.80 -8.29
C THR A 27 -1.37 9.36 -7.72
N PRO A 28 -2.50 8.62 -7.84
CA PRO A 28 -2.60 7.26 -7.31
C PRO A 28 -1.55 6.30 -7.90
N GLU A 29 -1.11 6.53 -9.13
CA GLU A 29 -0.04 5.77 -9.81
C GLU A 29 1.31 5.87 -9.11
N MET A 30 1.55 6.95 -8.38
CA MET A 30 2.77 7.14 -7.58
C MET A 30 2.71 6.40 -6.24
N ASN A 31 1.54 5.94 -5.80
CA ASN A 31 1.37 5.19 -4.57
C ASN A 31 1.51 3.67 -4.82
N PRO A 32 2.64 3.02 -4.44
CA PRO A 32 2.87 1.62 -4.80
C PRO A 32 1.83 0.66 -4.20
N ILE A 33 1.18 1.03 -3.09
CA ILE A 33 0.17 0.20 -2.44
C ILE A 33 -1.03 -0.09 -3.37
N GLU A 34 -1.39 0.84 -4.26
CA GLU A 34 -2.49 0.64 -5.22
C GLU A 34 -2.23 -0.54 -6.16
N GLN A 35 -0.96 -0.71 -6.54
CA GLN A 35 -0.52 -1.80 -7.41
C GLN A 35 -0.38 -3.11 -6.64
N VAL A 36 0.07 -3.07 -5.38
CA VAL A 36 0.02 -4.23 -4.49
C VAL A 36 -1.42 -4.72 -4.32
N TRP A 37 -2.37 -3.81 -4.12
CA TRP A 37 -3.79 -4.15 -4.06
C TRP A 37 -4.33 -4.77 -5.35
N LYS A 38 -3.86 -4.30 -6.51
CA LYS A 38 -4.19 -4.92 -7.80
C LYS A 38 -3.72 -6.38 -7.87
N GLU A 39 -2.51 -6.67 -7.39
CA GLU A 39 -1.99 -8.05 -7.32
C GLU A 39 -2.75 -8.92 -6.32
N ILE A 40 -3.07 -8.40 -5.13
CA ILE A 40 -3.91 -9.09 -4.14
C ILE A 40 -5.25 -9.47 -4.76
N ARG A 41 -5.94 -8.52 -5.41
CA ARG A 41 -7.24 -8.77 -6.06
C ARG A 41 -7.14 -9.83 -7.16
N LYS A 42 -6.09 -9.77 -7.98
CA LYS A 42 -5.85 -10.72 -9.08
C LYS A 42 -5.64 -12.15 -8.57
N ARG A 43 -4.90 -12.32 -7.47
CA ARG A 43 -4.53 -13.64 -6.93
C ARG A 43 -5.62 -14.24 -6.04
N GLY A 44 -6.28 -13.42 -5.24
CA GLY A 44 -7.11 -13.88 -4.13
C GLY A 44 -8.61 -13.78 -4.34
N PHE A 45 -9.06 -12.79 -5.10
CA PHE A 45 -10.43 -12.28 -5.03
C PHE A 45 -11.20 -12.32 -6.36
N LYS A 46 -10.52 -12.64 -7.46
CA LYS A 46 -11.17 -12.70 -8.78
C LYS A 46 -12.28 -13.77 -8.77
N ASN A 47 -13.50 -13.35 -9.13
CA ASN A 47 -14.68 -14.21 -9.25
C ASN A 47 -15.04 -15.00 -7.97
N LYS A 48 -14.70 -14.46 -6.79
CA LYS A 48 -15.10 -15.06 -5.50
C LYS A 48 -16.17 -14.21 -4.82
N ALA A 49 -17.17 -14.89 -4.27
CA ALA A 49 -18.15 -14.31 -3.35
C ALA A 49 -17.91 -14.91 -1.97
N PHE A 50 -17.95 -14.07 -0.94
CA PHE A 50 -17.72 -14.45 0.45
C PHE A 50 -19.02 -14.30 1.23
N ARG A 51 -19.30 -15.22 2.15
CA ARG A 51 -20.55 -15.21 2.93
C ARG A 51 -20.44 -14.32 4.16
N THR A 52 -19.24 -14.24 4.73
CA THR A 52 -18.96 -13.46 5.93
C THR A 52 -17.75 -12.55 5.74
N LEU A 53 -17.63 -11.54 6.60
CA LEU A 53 -16.43 -10.71 6.67
C LEU A 53 -15.19 -11.53 7.06
N GLU A 54 -15.37 -12.52 7.92
CA GLU A 54 -14.31 -13.43 8.36
C GLU A 54 -13.71 -14.20 7.17
N ASP A 55 -14.55 -14.67 6.24
CA ASP A 55 -14.07 -15.33 5.02
C ASP A 55 -13.23 -14.39 4.14
N VAL A 56 -13.59 -13.10 4.07
CA VAL A 56 -12.83 -12.07 3.33
C VAL A 56 -11.48 -11.84 4.00
N MET A 57 -11.47 -11.72 5.33
CA MET A 57 -10.25 -11.48 6.11
C MET A 57 -9.28 -12.65 6.01
N ASN A 58 -9.76 -13.89 6.15
CA ASN A 58 -8.94 -15.10 5.99
C ASN A 58 -8.36 -15.20 4.58
N GLN A 59 -9.18 -14.99 3.55
CA GLN A 59 -8.69 -14.98 2.17
C GLN A 59 -7.64 -13.89 1.92
N LEU A 60 -7.80 -12.72 2.54
CA LEU A 60 -6.84 -11.62 2.43
C LEU A 60 -5.50 -12.00 3.08
N GLN A 61 -5.55 -12.57 4.29
CA GLN A 61 -4.38 -13.02 5.02
C GLN A 61 -3.60 -14.08 4.22
N ASP A 62 -4.27 -15.10 3.70
CA ASP A 62 -3.65 -16.16 2.89
C ASP A 62 -2.93 -15.59 1.67
N VAL A 63 -3.57 -14.63 0.98
CA VAL A 63 -3.01 -14.02 -0.22
C VAL A 63 -1.79 -13.17 0.12
N ILE A 64 -1.85 -12.40 1.21
CA ILE A 64 -0.71 -11.58 1.67
C ILE A 64 0.46 -12.47 2.07
N GLN A 65 0.21 -13.56 2.81
CA GLN A 65 1.25 -14.52 3.21
C GLN A 65 1.89 -15.23 2.01
N GLY A 66 1.11 -15.45 0.95
CA GLY A 66 1.60 -16.01 -0.32
C GLY A 66 2.26 -15.00 -1.28
N LEU A 67 2.34 -13.70 -0.93
CA LEU A 67 3.02 -12.72 -1.78
C LEU A 67 4.53 -12.84 -1.66
N GLU A 68 5.16 -13.27 -2.76
CA GLU A 68 6.62 -13.35 -2.84
C GLU A 68 7.27 -11.97 -2.71
N LYS A 69 8.40 -11.93 -1.98
CA LYS A 69 9.18 -10.71 -1.76
C LYS A 69 9.61 -10.05 -3.07
N GLU A 70 9.97 -10.84 -4.08
CA GLU A 70 10.40 -10.29 -5.39
C GLU A 70 9.26 -9.59 -6.14
N VAL A 71 8.02 -10.08 -6.01
CA VAL A 71 6.83 -9.41 -6.55
C VAL A 71 6.66 -8.05 -5.88
N ILE A 72 6.69 -8.01 -4.54
CA ILE A 72 6.55 -6.75 -3.79
C ILE A 72 7.67 -5.78 -4.17
N LYS A 73 8.92 -6.25 -4.21
CA LYS A 73 10.09 -5.46 -4.58
C LYS A 73 9.95 -4.87 -5.98
N SER A 74 9.46 -5.64 -6.96
CA SER A 74 9.23 -5.16 -8.32
C SER A 74 8.20 -4.01 -8.39
N ILE A 75 7.25 -3.98 -7.46
CA ILE A 75 6.19 -2.96 -7.41
C ILE A 75 6.67 -1.70 -6.70
N VAL A 76 7.35 -1.84 -5.56
CA VAL A 76 7.72 -0.71 -4.68
C VAL A 76 9.04 -0.04 -5.09
N ASN A 77 9.94 -0.75 -5.77
CA ASN A 77 11.26 -0.26 -6.14
C ASN A 77 11.23 0.54 -7.46
N ARG A 78 10.48 1.65 -7.48
CA ARG A 78 10.36 2.52 -8.66
C ARG A 78 11.28 3.74 -8.55
N ARG A 79 11.69 4.28 -9.70
CA ARG A 79 12.61 5.43 -9.77
C ARG A 79 12.12 6.62 -8.96
N TRP A 80 10.86 7.00 -9.10
CA TRP A 80 10.30 8.14 -8.36
C TRP A 80 10.24 7.90 -6.85
N THR A 81 9.99 6.66 -6.41
CA THR A 81 9.99 6.31 -4.99
C THR A 81 11.37 6.53 -4.39
N ARG A 82 12.44 6.17 -5.10
CA ARG A 82 13.81 6.45 -4.67
C ARG A 82 14.08 7.95 -4.57
N MET A 83 13.67 8.71 -5.60
CA MET A 83 13.84 10.17 -5.61
C MET A 83 13.15 10.86 -4.42
N LEU A 84 12.00 10.38 -3.95
CA LEU A 84 11.31 10.93 -2.77
C LEU A 84 12.11 10.78 -1.46
N PHE A 85 12.99 9.79 -1.38
CA PHE A 85 13.84 9.55 -0.21
C PHE A 85 15.24 10.14 -0.37
N GLU A 86 15.76 10.23 -1.60
CA GLU A 86 17.08 10.82 -1.90
C GLU A 86 17.07 12.36 -1.92
N SER A 87 15.90 12.99 -2.06
CA SER A 87 15.73 14.45 -2.07
C SER A 87 15.56 15.06 -0.66
N ARG A 88 15.93 14.33 0.39
CA ARG A 88 15.85 14.74 1.80
C ARG A 88 17.21 14.82 2.47
#